data_AF-A0A1Z2XTT9-F1
#
_entry.id   AF-A0A1Z2XTT9-F1
#
_cell.length_a   1.000
_cell.length_b   1.000
_cell.length_c   1.000
_cell.angle_alpha   90.00
_cell.angle_beta   90.00
_cell.angle_gamma   90.00
#
_symmetry.space_group_name_H-M   'P 1'
#
loop_
_entity.id
_entity.type
_entity.pdbx_description
1 polymer ?
#
loop_
_entity_poly.entity_id
_entity_poly.type
_entity_poly.pdbx_seq_one_letter_code
_entity_poly.pdbx_strand_id
1 'polypeptide(L)'
;MRVTIPRGAFNPVYLPLLREEESRYLVLYGGAGSGKSVFAAQRLLIRLLEQPGRNLLVARAVAAAHRDSTYALFKQVIGRWGLEEVFQCMDGEPRICCVNGGEIIFKGLTDPEKLKSVTFSGGELTDVWIEEASELGEGQFNQLDLRLRGRGLKKQMTLTFNPVSSEHWIKRRFFDREDQRARVLKTTYRDNLFLDGDYRRTLEGYRESDPYYYQVYCLGEWGVLGGGVFHPGKVAGRLRDAPEPAERGEFAFETGYDGAVGRVLMREESVSFARQESGCVSVYSPPEPGREYVVGGDTAGEGSDYFVAQVLDLESGEQVCVLRGRMDEDVFARQVYCLGLWYNRALLAVECNFSSYPLRELERLGYMNLYVREGGRLGFRTTSSTRPVIIAGLVEVARDHVEWINHRETLREMLSFVRNQRGRAEAQAGAHDDCVMALCIAYQVRRERQETEAQWSFTVSRTRDE
;
A
#
# COMPACT_ATOMS: atom_id res chain seq x y z
N MET A 1 -9.00 41.57 13.94
CA MET A 1 -8.58 41.19 12.57
C MET A 1 -9.81 40.73 11.80
N ARG A 2 -9.97 41.13 10.53
CA ARG A 2 -11.05 40.63 9.66
C ARG A 2 -10.48 39.55 8.75
N VAL A 3 -10.75 38.28 9.06
CA VAL A 3 -10.35 37.14 8.23
C VAL A 3 -11.42 36.92 7.16
N THR A 4 -11.02 36.87 5.88
CA THR A 4 -11.95 36.62 4.76
C THR A 4 -11.50 35.37 4.01
N ILE A 5 -12.23 34.27 4.18
CA ILE A 5 -11.97 33.02 3.45
C ILE A 5 -13.01 32.91 2.33
N PRO A 6 -12.61 32.83 1.05
CA PRO A 6 -13.56 32.73 -0.05
C PRO A 6 -14.30 31.39 0.00
N ARG A 7 -15.59 31.40 -0.39
CA ARG A 7 -16.41 30.17 -0.46
C ARG A 7 -15.78 29.10 -1.37
N GLY A 8 -15.05 29.52 -2.40
CA GLY A 8 -14.28 28.64 -3.30
C GLY A 8 -13.06 27.98 -2.66
N ALA A 9 -12.78 28.20 -1.38
CA ALA A 9 -11.73 27.47 -0.64
C ALA A 9 -12.19 26.08 -0.15
N PHE A 10 -13.48 25.74 -0.32
CA PHE A 10 -14.07 24.50 0.16
C PHE A 10 -14.74 23.74 -0.99
N ASN A 11 -14.74 22.41 -0.90
CA ASN A 11 -15.57 21.60 -1.79
C ASN A 11 -17.06 21.83 -1.45
N PRO A 12 -17.94 22.05 -2.44
CA PRO A 12 -19.33 22.41 -2.21
C PRO A 12 -20.09 21.44 -1.29
N VAL A 13 -19.78 20.15 -1.38
CA VAL A 13 -20.41 19.08 -0.58
C VAL A 13 -20.24 19.30 0.92
N TYR A 14 -19.16 19.95 1.35
CA TYR A 14 -18.86 20.16 2.76
C TYR A 14 -19.38 21.50 3.31
N LEU A 15 -19.78 22.44 2.46
CA LEU A 15 -20.23 23.77 2.89
C LEU A 15 -21.36 23.74 3.93
N PRO A 16 -22.39 22.88 3.83
CA PRO A 16 -23.44 22.80 4.85
C PRO A 16 -22.92 22.41 6.24
N LEU A 17 -21.73 21.80 6.31
CA LEU A 17 -21.14 21.28 7.54
C LEU A 17 -20.20 22.29 8.23
N LEU A 18 -19.86 23.41 7.58
CA LEU A 18 -18.90 24.40 8.13
C LEU A 18 -19.30 24.90 9.52
N ARG A 19 -20.59 25.17 9.73
CA ARG A 19 -21.17 25.65 11.00
C ARG A 19 -22.16 24.66 11.61
N GLU A 20 -22.13 23.39 11.19
CA GLU A 20 -22.96 22.36 11.80
C GLU A 20 -22.45 22.13 13.23
N GLU A 21 -23.28 22.38 14.24
CA GLU A 21 -22.91 22.17 15.64
C GLU A 21 -23.94 21.35 16.40
N GLU A 22 -25.01 20.92 15.72
CA GLU A 22 -26.13 20.26 16.37
C GLU A 22 -25.82 18.82 16.76
N SER A 23 -25.11 18.12 15.88
CA SER A 23 -24.66 16.76 16.06
C SER A 23 -23.56 16.66 17.11
N ARG A 24 -23.63 15.62 17.92
CA ARG A 24 -22.54 15.23 18.82
C ARG A 24 -21.38 14.62 18.03
N TYR A 25 -21.70 13.85 16.98
CA TYR A 25 -20.72 13.17 16.13
C TYR A 25 -20.85 13.63 14.68
N LEU A 26 -19.80 14.21 14.14
CA LEU A 26 -19.69 14.52 12.72
C LEU A 26 -18.84 13.45 12.04
N VAL A 27 -19.46 12.58 11.27
CA VAL A 27 -18.85 11.39 10.67
C VAL A 27 -18.60 11.65 9.18
N LEU A 28 -17.35 11.90 8.82
CA LEU A 28 -16.91 12.18 7.44
C LEU A 28 -16.17 10.95 6.90
N TYR A 29 -16.84 10.14 6.09
CA TYR A 29 -16.23 8.92 5.56
C TYR A 29 -16.20 8.92 4.04
N GLY A 30 -15.40 8.03 3.45
CA GLY A 30 -15.35 7.93 2.00
C GLY A 30 -14.04 7.48 1.43
N GLY A 31 -13.92 7.56 0.10
CA GLY A 31 -12.72 7.15 -0.63
C GLY A 31 -11.54 8.10 -0.49
N ALA A 32 -10.37 7.64 -0.94
CA ALA A 32 -9.16 8.44 -1.05
C ALA A 32 -9.38 9.66 -1.96
N GLY A 33 -8.63 10.72 -1.69
CA GLY A 33 -8.73 11.96 -2.47
C GLY A 33 -10.03 12.76 -2.28
N SER A 34 -10.93 12.39 -1.37
CA SER A 34 -12.22 13.09 -1.22
C SER A 34 -12.15 14.49 -0.59
N GLY A 35 -11.03 14.82 0.05
CA GLY A 35 -10.83 16.11 0.73
C GLY A 35 -11.36 16.18 2.16
N LYS A 36 -11.80 15.06 2.75
CA LYS A 36 -12.36 14.97 4.10
C LYS A 36 -11.43 15.51 5.21
N SER A 37 -10.15 15.13 5.21
CA SER A 37 -9.19 15.56 6.24
C SER A 37 -8.85 17.05 6.10
N VAL A 38 -8.71 17.54 4.86
CA VAL A 38 -8.49 18.97 4.58
C VAL A 38 -9.69 19.78 5.09
N PHE A 39 -10.91 19.36 4.77
CA PHE A 39 -12.12 20.03 5.24
C PHE A 39 -12.23 20.00 6.78
N ALA A 40 -11.92 18.89 7.44
CA ALA A 40 -11.93 18.80 8.90
C ALA A 40 -10.98 19.84 9.53
N ALA A 41 -9.73 19.93 9.06
CA ALA A 41 -8.78 20.92 9.54
C ALA A 41 -9.26 22.37 9.30
N GLN A 42 -9.71 22.67 8.08
CA GLN A 42 -10.27 23.97 7.71
C GLN A 42 -11.43 24.38 8.63
N ARG A 43 -12.40 23.50 8.80
CA ARG A 43 -13.59 23.71 9.63
C ARG A 43 -13.22 23.94 11.10
N LEU A 44 -12.31 23.14 11.64
CA LEU A 44 -11.92 23.24 13.04
C LEU A 44 -11.16 24.54 13.35
N LEU A 45 -10.32 25.01 12.42
CA LEU A 45 -9.70 26.35 12.54
C LEU A 45 -10.77 27.45 12.53
N ILE A 46 -11.77 27.38 11.65
CA ILE A 46 -12.86 28.36 11.61
C ILE A 46 -13.63 28.36 12.93
N ARG A 47 -13.96 27.18 13.49
CA ARG A 47 -14.61 27.09 14.80
C ARG A 47 -13.79 27.72 15.92
N LEU A 48 -12.49 27.46 15.96
CA LEU A 48 -11.56 28.07 16.92
C LEU A 48 -11.54 29.60 16.80
N LEU A 49 -11.64 30.15 15.58
CA LEU A 49 -11.66 31.60 15.34
C LEU A 49 -13.00 32.24 15.67
N GLU A 50 -14.12 31.63 15.22
CA GLU A 50 -15.47 32.19 15.39
C GLU A 50 -15.97 32.09 16.84
N GLN A 51 -15.45 31.14 17.63
CA GLN A 51 -15.96 30.84 18.97
C GLN A 51 -14.84 30.73 20.00
N PRO A 52 -14.49 31.85 20.65
CA PRO A 52 -13.50 31.87 21.73
C PRO A 52 -13.85 30.90 22.87
N GLY A 53 -12.82 30.27 23.46
CA GLY A 53 -12.97 29.26 24.51
C GLY A 53 -13.07 27.81 24.00
N ARG A 54 -12.89 27.57 22.70
CA ARG A 54 -12.76 26.23 22.13
C ARG A 54 -11.34 25.69 22.28
N ASN A 55 -11.27 24.40 22.59
CA ASN A 55 -10.04 23.62 22.62
C ASN A 55 -10.25 22.28 21.89
N LEU A 56 -9.27 21.92 21.07
CA LEU A 56 -9.31 20.77 20.18
C LEU A 56 -8.26 19.73 20.58
N LEU A 57 -8.69 18.48 20.71
CA LEU A 57 -7.81 17.31 20.71
C LEU A 57 -7.87 16.62 19.35
N VAL A 58 -6.73 16.52 18.66
CA VAL A 58 -6.57 15.72 17.45
C VAL A 58 -5.96 14.39 17.83
N ALA A 59 -6.67 13.31 17.55
CA ALA A 59 -6.32 11.95 17.93
C ALA A 59 -6.09 11.07 16.70
N ARG A 60 -5.06 10.21 16.79
CA ARG A 60 -4.78 9.11 15.86
C ARG A 60 -4.38 7.86 16.65
N ALA A 61 -4.29 6.70 16.01
CA ALA A 61 -3.75 5.51 16.67
C ALA A 61 -2.32 5.77 17.16
N VAL A 62 -1.40 6.17 16.27
CA VAL A 62 0.03 6.36 16.56
C VAL A 62 0.40 7.84 16.67
N ALA A 63 1.05 8.22 17.77
CA ALA A 63 1.38 9.63 18.05
C ALA A 63 2.39 10.23 17.05
N ALA A 64 3.41 9.45 16.67
CA ALA A 64 4.45 9.88 15.73
C ALA A 64 3.87 10.28 14.37
N ALA A 65 2.75 9.66 13.96
CA ALA A 65 2.09 9.95 12.69
C ALA A 65 1.61 11.41 12.60
N HIS A 66 1.31 12.09 13.72
CA HIS A 66 0.77 13.46 13.67
C HIS A 66 1.71 14.48 13.04
N ARG A 67 3.03 14.37 13.30
CA ARG A 67 4.02 15.38 12.90
C ARG A 67 3.98 15.62 11.38
N ASP A 68 3.95 14.54 10.62
CA ASP A 68 3.97 14.56 9.15
C ASP A 68 2.57 14.42 8.53
N SER A 69 1.50 14.36 9.35
CA SER A 69 0.11 14.27 8.87
C SER A 69 -0.73 15.46 9.34
N THR A 70 -1.55 15.29 10.39
CA THR A 70 -2.55 16.28 10.82
C THR A 70 -1.92 17.60 11.27
N TYR A 71 -0.78 17.56 11.95
CA TYR A 71 -0.11 18.79 12.40
C TYR A 71 0.44 19.59 11.21
N ALA A 72 1.14 18.90 10.30
CA ALA A 72 1.57 19.49 9.02
C ALA A 72 0.39 20.04 8.21
N LEU A 73 -0.74 19.34 8.16
CA LEU A 73 -1.95 19.78 7.47
C LEU A 73 -2.52 21.08 8.08
N PHE A 74 -2.60 21.18 9.42
CA PHE A 74 -3.02 22.44 10.05
C PHE A 74 -2.05 23.59 9.69
N LYS A 75 -0.74 23.37 9.74
CA LYS A 75 0.26 24.38 9.33
C LYS A 75 0.06 24.82 7.88
N GLN A 76 -0.19 23.88 6.97
CA GLN A 76 -0.47 24.17 5.57
C GLN A 76 -1.73 25.02 5.39
N VAL A 77 -2.83 24.69 6.08
CA VAL A 77 -4.08 25.46 5.99
C VAL A 77 -3.90 26.85 6.60
N ILE A 78 -3.24 26.97 7.75
CA ILE A 78 -2.92 28.25 8.41
C ILE A 78 -2.12 29.14 7.46
N GLY A 79 -1.03 28.61 6.87
CA GLY A 79 -0.21 29.37 5.95
C GLY A 79 -0.93 29.75 4.66
N ARG A 80 -1.73 28.83 4.09
CA ARG A 80 -2.54 29.11 2.91
C ARG A 80 -3.59 30.21 3.14
N TRP A 81 -4.05 30.38 4.38
CA TRP A 81 -5.03 31.40 4.75
C TRP A 81 -4.40 32.69 5.30
N GLY A 82 -3.07 32.77 5.41
CA GLY A 82 -2.38 33.94 5.95
C GLY A 82 -2.68 34.18 7.44
N LEU A 83 -2.77 33.10 8.23
CA LEU A 83 -3.17 33.13 9.64
C LEU A 83 -2.01 32.89 10.61
N GLU A 84 -0.77 33.02 10.16
CA GLU A 84 0.43 32.81 10.97
C GLU A 84 0.54 33.77 12.15
N GLU A 85 0.01 35.00 12.02
CA GLU A 85 -0.07 35.96 13.12
C GLU A 85 -1.16 35.61 14.15
N VAL A 86 -2.09 34.72 13.78
CA VAL A 86 -3.24 34.32 14.60
C VAL A 86 -2.98 32.99 15.31
N PHE A 87 -2.21 32.10 14.68
CA PHE A 87 -1.89 30.77 15.20
C PHE A 87 -0.39 30.56 15.35
N GLN A 88 0.03 30.38 16.60
CA GLN A 88 1.39 29.99 16.94
C GLN A 88 1.52 28.47 16.93
N CYS A 89 2.40 27.94 16.08
CA CYS A 89 2.68 26.50 15.97
C CYS A 89 3.93 26.13 16.75
N MET A 90 3.84 25.14 17.65
CA MET A 90 4.97 24.63 18.44
C MET A 90 5.40 23.24 17.95
N ASP A 91 6.64 23.12 17.46
CA ASP A 91 7.13 21.90 16.80
C ASP A 91 7.67 20.83 17.78
N GLY A 92 8.10 21.24 18.98
CA GLY A 92 8.68 20.34 20.00
C GLY A 92 7.68 19.30 20.49
N GLU A 93 6.64 19.77 21.20
CA GLU A 93 5.41 19.01 21.43
C GLU A 93 4.34 19.57 20.48
N PRO A 94 3.91 18.83 19.43
CA PRO A 94 2.95 19.33 18.45
C PRO A 94 1.73 19.93 19.13
N ARG A 95 1.63 21.26 19.05
CA ARG A 95 0.56 22.09 19.62
C ARG A 95 0.39 23.34 18.78
N ILE A 96 -0.83 23.83 18.67
CA ILE A 96 -1.15 25.09 17.99
C ILE A 96 -1.97 25.94 18.95
N CYS A 97 -1.54 27.19 19.16
CA CYS A 97 -2.19 28.15 20.05
C CYS A 97 -2.74 29.31 19.23
N CYS A 98 -4.01 29.62 19.42
CA CYS A 98 -4.66 30.79 18.83
C CYS A 98 -4.51 32.00 19.76
N VAL A 99 -4.38 33.20 19.20
CA VAL A 99 -4.32 34.46 19.97
C VAL A 99 -5.56 34.71 20.84
N ASN A 100 -6.68 34.04 20.57
CA ASN A 100 -7.90 34.12 21.40
C ASN A 100 -7.89 33.13 22.59
N GLY A 101 -6.78 32.43 22.82
CA GLY A 101 -6.61 31.46 23.91
C GLY A 101 -7.02 30.02 23.57
N GLY A 102 -7.60 29.77 22.40
CA GLY A 102 -7.93 28.41 21.97
C GLY A 102 -6.70 27.59 21.59
N GLU A 103 -6.71 26.30 21.90
CA GLU A 103 -5.57 25.41 21.69
C GLU A 103 -5.92 24.15 20.90
N ILE A 104 -4.95 23.65 20.13
CA ILE A 104 -4.99 22.34 19.46
C ILE A 104 -3.85 21.48 20.01
N ILE A 105 -4.19 20.32 20.56
CA ILE A 105 -3.23 19.32 21.05
C ILE A 105 -3.33 18.06 20.18
N PHE A 106 -2.20 17.43 19.88
CA PHE A 106 -2.12 16.21 19.07
C PHE A 106 -1.65 15.02 19.93
N LYS A 107 -2.40 13.91 19.95
CA LYS A 107 -2.05 12.73 20.75
C LYS A 107 -2.40 11.41 20.04
N GLY A 108 -1.46 10.47 20.12
CA GLY A 108 -1.72 9.07 19.78
C GLY A 108 -2.45 8.33 20.91
N LEU A 109 -3.30 7.37 20.57
CA LEU A 109 -4.13 6.62 21.51
C LEU A 109 -3.62 5.21 21.83
N THR A 110 -2.44 4.81 21.33
CA THR A 110 -1.82 3.52 21.68
C THR A 110 -1.49 3.37 23.17
N ASP A 111 -1.34 4.48 23.89
CA ASP A 111 -1.03 4.49 25.32
C ASP A 111 -2.14 5.24 26.09
N PRO A 112 -3.02 4.52 26.82
CA PRO A 112 -4.11 5.11 27.59
C PRO A 112 -3.66 6.10 28.68
N GLU A 113 -2.43 5.98 29.20
CA GLU A 113 -1.91 6.91 30.22
C GLU A 113 -1.68 8.31 29.62
N LYS A 114 -1.30 8.40 28.33
CA LYS A 114 -1.07 9.67 27.64
C LYS A 114 -2.34 10.51 27.45
N LEU A 115 -3.52 9.88 27.55
CA LEU A 115 -4.79 10.61 27.56
C LEU A 115 -5.05 11.29 28.91
N LYS A 116 -4.49 10.79 30.02
CA LYS A 116 -4.65 11.42 31.34
C LYS A 116 -3.89 12.75 31.45
N SER A 117 -2.82 12.92 30.69
CA SER A 117 -1.99 14.14 30.67
C SER A 117 -2.43 15.20 29.67
N VAL A 118 -3.59 15.04 29.02
CA VAL A 118 -4.14 16.07 28.14
C VAL A 118 -4.67 17.23 28.97
N THR A 119 -3.85 18.26 29.10
CA THR A 119 -4.18 19.51 29.81
C THR A 119 -4.03 20.69 28.86
N PHE A 120 -5.11 21.47 28.76
CA PHE A 120 -5.12 22.76 28.07
C PHE A 120 -4.72 23.87 29.03
N SER A 121 -4.06 24.91 28.53
CA SER A 121 -3.61 26.03 29.38
C SER A 121 -4.77 26.81 30.01
N GLY A 122 -5.94 26.81 29.34
CA GLY A 122 -7.20 27.31 29.87
C GLY A 122 -8.40 26.71 29.12
N GLY A 123 -9.54 26.64 29.80
CA GLY A 123 -10.80 26.14 29.21
C GLY A 123 -11.00 24.62 29.24
N GLU A 124 -12.19 24.18 28.84
CA GLU A 124 -12.57 22.76 28.74
C GLU A 124 -12.20 22.20 27.36
N LEU A 125 -12.09 20.87 27.22
CA LEU A 125 -12.04 20.21 25.92
C LEU A 125 -13.41 20.34 25.23
N THR A 126 -13.46 20.96 24.06
CA THR A 126 -14.72 21.21 23.33
C THR A 126 -14.87 20.39 22.07
N ASP A 127 -13.77 20.13 21.37
CA ASP A 127 -13.78 19.45 20.08
C ASP A 127 -12.75 18.31 20.09
N VAL A 128 -13.13 17.17 19.53
CA VAL A 128 -12.21 16.04 19.28
C VAL A 128 -12.24 15.74 17.79
N TRP A 129 -11.09 15.62 17.16
CA TRP A 129 -10.97 15.10 15.81
C TRP A 129 -10.20 13.78 15.84
N ILE A 130 -10.85 12.70 15.44
CA ILE A 130 -10.22 11.40 15.25
C ILE A 130 -9.93 11.22 13.77
N GLU A 131 -8.67 11.36 13.40
CA GLU A 131 -8.19 11.06 12.04
C GLU A 131 -7.89 9.56 11.92
N GLU A 132 -8.25 8.99 10.76
CA GLU A 132 -8.16 7.54 10.50
C GLU A 132 -8.86 6.73 11.59
N ALA A 133 -10.11 7.11 11.90
CA ALA A 133 -10.89 6.52 12.99
C ALA A 133 -11.07 4.99 12.87
N SER A 134 -10.95 4.42 11.66
CA SER A 134 -10.95 2.98 11.41
C SER A 134 -9.75 2.22 12.01
N GLU A 135 -8.69 2.91 12.43
CA GLU A 135 -7.55 2.30 13.11
C GLU A 135 -7.74 2.15 14.62
N LEU A 136 -8.76 2.80 15.19
CA LEU A 136 -9.03 2.80 16.62
C LEU A 136 -10.02 1.70 16.98
N GLY A 137 -9.85 1.09 18.15
CA GLY A 137 -10.87 0.23 18.75
C GLY A 137 -12.00 1.04 19.40
N GLU A 138 -13.19 0.44 19.52
CA GLU A 138 -14.37 1.09 20.12
C GLU A 138 -14.11 1.57 21.55
N GLY A 139 -13.32 0.81 22.33
CA GLY A 139 -12.94 1.20 23.69
C GLY A 139 -12.18 2.53 23.75
N GLN A 140 -11.25 2.77 22.81
CA GLN A 140 -10.50 4.03 22.76
C GLN A 140 -11.41 5.20 22.39
N PHE A 141 -12.31 4.99 21.42
CA PHE A 141 -13.35 5.97 21.08
C PHE A 141 -14.22 6.32 22.29
N ASN A 142 -14.74 5.31 23.00
CA ASN A 142 -15.60 5.52 24.16
C ASN A 142 -14.89 6.29 25.28
N GLN A 143 -13.59 6.06 25.51
CA GLN A 143 -12.80 6.83 26.47
C GLN A 143 -12.70 8.31 26.11
N LEU A 144 -12.52 8.63 24.82
CA LEU A 144 -12.53 10.02 24.35
C LEU A 144 -13.92 10.66 24.53
N ASP A 145 -14.98 9.92 24.19
CA ASP A 145 -16.35 10.44 24.27
C ASP A 145 -16.75 10.75 25.73
N LEU A 146 -16.35 9.90 26.68
CA LEU A 146 -16.56 10.13 28.12
C LEU A 146 -15.76 11.32 28.68
N ARG A 147 -14.61 11.65 28.07
CA ARG A 147 -13.80 12.82 28.43
C ARG A 147 -14.37 14.12 27.86
N LEU A 148 -15.07 14.04 26.74
CA LEU A 148 -15.66 15.17 26.06
C LEU A 148 -16.98 15.61 26.75
N ARG A 149 -16.84 16.21 27.94
CA ARG A 149 -17.94 16.66 28.83
C ARG A 149 -17.71 18.08 29.32
N GLY A 150 -18.72 18.69 29.94
CA GLY A 150 -18.63 20.03 30.55
C GLY A 150 -19.84 20.90 30.23
N ARG A 151 -20.00 22.02 30.96
CA ARG A 151 -21.18 22.91 30.83
C ARG A 151 -20.99 24.09 29.88
N GLY A 152 -19.77 24.32 29.39
CA GLY A 152 -19.46 25.38 28.41
C GLY A 152 -20.01 25.10 27.00
N LEU A 153 -19.28 25.53 25.98
CA LEU A 153 -19.62 25.38 24.55
C LEU A 153 -20.06 23.96 24.15
N LYS A 154 -20.89 23.85 23.12
CA LYS A 154 -21.38 22.56 22.62
C LYS A 154 -20.21 21.70 22.14
N LYS A 155 -20.16 20.48 22.68
CA LYS A 155 -19.05 19.56 22.46
C LYS A 155 -19.32 18.63 21.30
N GLN A 156 -18.35 18.51 20.38
CA GLN A 156 -18.51 17.71 19.17
C GLN A 156 -17.27 16.86 18.89
N MET A 157 -17.50 15.66 18.36
CA MET A 157 -16.44 14.78 17.88
C MET A 157 -16.55 14.63 16.37
N THR A 158 -15.47 14.92 15.65
CA THR A 158 -15.35 14.71 14.20
C THR A 158 -14.56 13.43 13.94
N LEU A 159 -15.08 12.56 13.09
CA LEU A 159 -14.41 11.32 12.68
C LEU A 159 -14.16 11.37 11.19
N THR A 160 -12.94 11.02 10.77
CA THR A 160 -12.56 10.89 9.36
C THR A 160 -11.95 9.51 9.12
N PHE A 161 -12.46 8.76 8.14
CA PHE A 161 -11.93 7.42 7.84
C PHE A 161 -12.32 6.92 6.44
N ASN A 162 -11.64 5.87 6.01
CA ASN A 162 -12.03 5.05 4.86
C ASN A 162 -12.75 3.79 5.38
N PRO A 163 -13.89 3.38 4.79
CA PRO A 163 -14.71 2.27 5.30
C PRO A 163 -14.13 0.88 4.95
N VAL A 164 -12.99 0.55 5.55
CA VAL A 164 -12.20 -0.67 5.24
C VAL A 164 -12.90 -1.99 5.57
N SER A 165 -13.89 -2.01 6.47
CA SER A 165 -14.55 -3.25 6.91
C SER A 165 -16.01 -3.03 7.38
N SER A 166 -16.91 -3.90 6.92
CA SER A 166 -18.32 -3.97 7.29
C SER A 166 -18.56 -4.48 8.71
N GLU A 167 -17.59 -5.16 9.32
CA GLU A 167 -17.72 -5.63 10.71
C GLU A 167 -17.16 -4.60 11.71
N HIS A 168 -16.60 -3.50 11.21
CA HIS A 168 -16.01 -2.47 12.05
C HIS A 168 -17.06 -1.84 12.98
N TRP A 169 -16.68 -1.57 14.23
CA TRP A 169 -17.59 -1.03 15.25
C TRP A 169 -18.21 0.30 14.84
N ILE A 170 -17.50 1.13 14.08
CA ILE A 170 -18.02 2.39 13.53
C ILE A 170 -19.28 2.14 12.70
N LYS A 171 -19.27 1.11 11.83
CA LYS A 171 -20.46 0.76 11.02
C LYS A 171 -21.62 0.39 11.93
N ARG A 172 -21.36 -0.54 12.87
CA ARG A 172 -22.38 -0.98 13.84
C ARG A 172 -22.96 0.16 14.68
N ARG A 173 -22.15 1.17 15.00
CA ARG A 173 -22.53 2.28 15.89
C ARG A 173 -23.25 3.44 15.18
N PHE A 174 -22.80 3.81 13.99
CA PHE A 174 -23.25 5.02 13.30
C PHE A 174 -24.07 4.76 12.04
N PHE A 175 -24.08 3.52 11.53
CA PHE A 175 -24.72 3.17 10.26
C PHE A 175 -25.78 2.08 10.45
N ASP A 176 -25.44 0.99 11.13
CA ASP A 176 -26.40 -0.10 11.40
C ASP A 176 -27.37 0.28 12.52
N ARG A 177 -26.90 1.14 13.44
CA ARG A 177 -27.70 1.82 14.44
C ARG A 177 -27.72 3.30 14.08
N GLU A 178 -28.88 3.84 13.76
CA GLU A 178 -29.05 5.27 13.52
C GLU A 178 -28.93 6.04 14.85
N ASP A 179 -27.71 6.37 15.29
CA ASP A 179 -27.51 7.31 16.40
C ASP A 179 -27.97 8.70 15.93
N GLN A 180 -29.13 9.14 16.43
CA GLN A 180 -29.75 10.43 16.10
C GLN A 180 -28.85 11.65 16.42
N ARG A 181 -27.78 11.45 17.20
CA ARG A 181 -26.80 12.49 17.51
C ARG A 181 -25.66 12.55 16.49
N ALA A 182 -25.64 11.68 15.49
CA ALA A 182 -24.62 11.63 14.46
C ALA A 182 -25.09 12.27 13.14
N ARG A 183 -24.24 13.12 12.57
CA ARG A 183 -24.36 13.61 11.19
C ARG A 183 -23.32 12.92 10.33
N VAL A 184 -23.77 12.13 9.36
CA VAL A 184 -22.90 11.34 8.47
C VAL A 184 -22.84 11.99 7.08
N LEU A 185 -21.63 12.08 6.52
CA LEU A 185 -21.42 12.46 5.12
C LEU A 185 -20.42 11.49 4.45
N LYS A 186 -20.87 10.86 3.35
CA LYS A 186 -20.00 10.10 2.44
C LYS A 186 -19.46 11.03 1.36
N THR A 187 -18.17 10.94 1.05
CA THR A 187 -17.54 11.67 -0.07
C THR A 187 -16.55 10.80 -0.83
N THR A 188 -16.27 11.14 -2.07
CA THR A 188 -15.31 10.46 -2.94
C THR A 188 -14.41 11.47 -3.63
N TYR A 189 -13.41 11.01 -4.36
CA TYR A 189 -12.56 11.86 -5.20
C TYR A 189 -13.36 12.70 -6.22
N ARG A 190 -14.59 12.30 -6.55
CA ARG A 190 -15.49 13.05 -7.46
C ARG A 190 -16.03 14.33 -6.84
N ASP A 191 -16.11 14.38 -5.51
CA ASP A 191 -16.56 15.56 -4.77
C ASP A 191 -15.45 16.60 -4.58
N ASN A 192 -14.20 16.24 -4.91
CA ASN A 192 -13.04 17.10 -4.71
C ASN A 192 -12.68 17.88 -5.97
N LEU A 193 -12.96 19.18 -5.95
CA LEU A 193 -12.64 20.13 -7.01
C LEU A 193 -11.16 20.52 -7.06
N PHE A 194 -10.41 20.26 -5.97
CA PHE A 194 -8.98 20.56 -5.88
C PHE A 194 -8.10 19.35 -6.22
N LEU A 195 -8.71 18.25 -6.65
CA LEU A 195 -7.98 17.04 -6.99
C LEU A 195 -7.26 17.22 -8.33
N ASP A 196 -5.98 16.93 -8.34
CA ASP A 196 -5.17 16.93 -9.55
C ASP A 196 -5.65 15.88 -10.59
N GLY A 197 -5.43 16.20 -11.87
CA GLY A 197 -5.85 15.36 -12.99
C GLY A 197 -5.12 14.02 -13.08
N ASP A 198 -3.83 13.98 -12.78
CA ASP A 198 -3.06 12.73 -12.74
C ASP A 198 -3.55 11.83 -11.61
N TYR A 199 -3.72 12.40 -10.41
CA TYR A 199 -4.22 11.61 -9.29
C TYR A 199 -5.63 11.07 -9.53
N ARG A 200 -6.51 11.84 -10.18
CA ARG A 200 -7.82 11.34 -10.62
C ARG A 200 -7.69 10.19 -11.60
N ARG A 201 -6.80 10.26 -12.59
CA ARG A 201 -6.53 9.17 -13.54
C ARG A 201 -6.05 7.91 -12.81
N THR A 202 -5.16 8.04 -11.83
CA THR A 202 -4.71 6.91 -11.01
C THR A 202 -5.87 6.24 -10.28
N LEU A 203 -6.77 7.02 -9.66
CA LEU A 203 -7.93 6.47 -8.97
C LEU A 203 -8.90 5.77 -9.94
N GLU A 204 -9.15 6.36 -11.11
CA GLU A 204 -10.01 5.76 -12.14
C GLU A 204 -9.40 4.50 -12.75
N GLY A 205 -8.06 4.40 -12.86
CA GLY A 205 -7.37 3.21 -13.34
C GLY A 205 -7.71 1.95 -12.53
N TYR A 206 -7.95 2.10 -11.22
CA TYR A 206 -8.39 0.97 -10.39
C TYR A 206 -9.77 0.44 -10.75
N ARG A 207 -10.64 1.21 -11.42
CA ARG A 207 -11.96 0.73 -11.85
C ARG A 207 -11.82 -0.52 -12.70
N GLU A 208 -10.80 -0.55 -13.56
CA GLU A 208 -10.53 -1.65 -14.45
C GLU A 208 -9.50 -2.61 -13.87
N SER A 209 -8.45 -2.16 -13.18
CA SER A 209 -7.42 -3.09 -12.66
C SER A 209 -7.81 -3.82 -11.36
N ASP A 210 -8.47 -3.16 -10.41
CA ASP A 210 -8.94 -3.76 -9.15
C ASP A 210 -10.32 -3.19 -8.76
N PRO A 211 -11.41 -3.70 -9.35
CA PRO A 211 -12.76 -3.18 -9.13
C PRO A 211 -13.18 -3.16 -7.66
N TYR A 212 -12.69 -4.10 -6.87
CA TYR A 212 -12.98 -4.15 -5.43
C TYR A 212 -12.24 -3.04 -4.69
N TYR A 213 -10.95 -2.86 -4.95
CA TYR A 213 -10.19 -1.74 -4.39
C TYR A 213 -10.77 -0.41 -4.86
N TYR A 214 -11.21 -0.30 -6.11
CA TYR A 214 -11.93 0.88 -6.59
C TYR A 214 -13.21 1.14 -5.78
N GLN A 215 -14.04 0.12 -5.54
CA GLN A 215 -15.23 0.26 -4.71
C GLN A 215 -14.91 0.72 -3.30
N VAL A 216 -13.97 0.07 -2.61
CA VAL A 216 -13.67 0.37 -1.20
C VAL A 216 -12.82 1.63 -1.06
N TYR A 217 -11.66 1.67 -1.72
CA TYR A 217 -10.68 2.72 -1.57
C TYR A 217 -11.02 3.99 -2.36
N CYS A 218 -11.58 3.88 -3.57
CA CYS A 218 -11.88 5.06 -4.40
C CYS A 218 -13.31 5.58 -4.19
N LEU A 219 -14.30 4.70 -4.10
CA LEU A 219 -15.72 5.06 -3.94
C LEU A 219 -16.18 5.07 -2.48
N GLY A 220 -15.38 4.56 -1.54
CA GLY A 220 -15.74 4.54 -0.13
C GLY A 220 -16.91 3.62 0.17
N GLU A 221 -17.01 2.49 -0.53
CA GLU A 221 -17.91 1.40 -0.14
C GLU A 221 -17.34 0.60 1.05
N TRP A 222 -18.22 0.03 1.86
CA TRP A 222 -17.79 -0.81 2.98
C TRP A 222 -17.13 -2.08 2.46
N GLY A 223 -15.86 -2.29 2.84
CA GLY A 223 -15.17 -3.55 2.55
C GLY A 223 -15.84 -4.73 3.27
N VAL A 224 -16.05 -5.85 2.59
CA VAL A 224 -16.62 -7.06 3.21
C VAL A 224 -15.46 -7.93 3.70
N LEU A 225 -15.43 -8.22 5.01
CA LEU A 225 -14.48 -9.19 5.56
C LEU A 225 -14.74 -10.56 4.93
N GLY A 226 -13.69 -11.21 4.42
CA GLY A 226 -13.79 -12.55 3.81
C GLY A 226 -13.99 -12.57 2.29
N GLY A 227 -13.92 -11.42 1.61
CA GLY A 227 -13.72 -11.42 0.16
C GLY A 227 -12.30 -11.82 -0.18
N GLY A 228 -12.11 -13.00 -0.80
CA GLY A 228 -10.84 -13.35 -1.42
C GLY A 228 -10.37 -12.23 -2.36
N VAL A 229 -9.08 -11.93 -2.35
CA VAL A 229 -8.49 -10.88 -3.22
C VAL A 229 -8.68 -11.24 -4.69
N PHE A 230 -8.62 -12.55 -4.99
CA PHE A 230 -8.84 -13.11 -6.31
C PHE A 230 -10.24 -13.70 -6.44
N HIS A 231 -10.80 -13.72 -7.65
CA HIS A 231 -12.13 -14.28 -7.89
C HIS A 231 -12.13 -15.81 -7.65
N PRO A 232 -12.78 -16.31 -6.57
CA PRO A 232 -12.58 -17.68 -6.10
C PRO A 232 -13.03 -18.72 -7.14
N GLY A 233 -14.09 -18.44 -7.89
CA GLY A 233 -14.56 -19.35 -8.94
C GLY A 233 -13.60 -19.50 -10.13
N LYS A 234 -12.86 -18.44 -10.49
CA LYS A 234 -11.91 -18.47 -11.62
C LYS A 234 -10.64 -19.21 -11.20
N VAL A 235 -10.10 -18.86 -10.03
CA VAL A 235 -8.92 -19.50 -9.47
C VAL A 235 -9.19 -20.98 -9.15
N ALA A 236 -10.33 -21.33 -8.56
CA ALA A 236 -10.69 -22.73 -8.29
C ALA A 236 -10.96 -23.52 -9.58
N GLY A 237 -11.50 -22.88 -10.61
CA GLY A 237 -11.61 -23.44 -11.95
C GLY A 237 -10.23 -23.77 -12.51
N ARG A 238 -9.35 -22.77 -12.57
CA ARG A 238 -7.98 -22.97 -13.04
C ARG A 238 -7.23 -24.02 -12.22
N LEU A 239 -7.38 -24.05 -10.91
CA LEU A 239 -6.71 -25.03 -10.05
C LEU A 239 -7.12 -26.48 -10.36
N ARG A 240 -8.36 -26.72 -10.82
CA ARG A 240 -8.76 -28.04 -11.32
C ARG A 240 -8.08 -28.38 -12.64
N ASP A 241 -8.03 -27.40 -13.54
CA ASP A 241 -7.58 -27.57 -14.93
C ASP A 241 -6.07 -27.32 -15.12
N ALA A 242 -5.36 -26.97 -14.06
CA ALA A 242 -3.94 -26.67 -14.08
C ALA A 242 -3.13 -27.91 -14.52
N PRO A 243 -2.21 -27.76 -15.48
CA PRO A 243 -1.39 -28.87 -15.93
C PRO A 243 -0.44 -29.32 -14.81
N GLU A 244 -0.02 -30.59 -14.87
CA GLU A 244 1.14 -31.03 -14.11
C GLU A 244 2.42 -30.52 -14.78
N PRO A 245 3.49 -30.24 -14.03
CA PRO A 245 4.78 -29.87 -14.61
C PRO A 245 5.26 -30.96 -15.58
N ALA A 246 5.75 -30.54 -16.75
CA ALA A 246 6.40 -31.42 -17.71
C ALA A 246 7.68 -32.03 -17.12
N GLU A 247 8.42 -31.25 -16.33
CA GLU A 247 9.61 -31.73 -15.62
C GLU A 247 9.67 -31.19 -14.19
N ARG A 248 10.27 -31.98 -13.28
CA ARG A 248 10.64 -31.57 -11.92
C ARG A 248 12.08 -31.93 -11.64
N GLY A 249 12.78 -31.08 -10.90
CA GLY A 249 14.20 -31.28 -10.64
C GLY A 249 14.87 -30.13 -9.89
N GLU A 250 16.19 -30.10 -9.95
CA GLU A 250 17.05 -29.06 -9.39
C GLU A 250 18.26 -28.85 -10.31
N PHE A 251 18.90 -27.68 -10.23
CA PHE A 251 20.10 -27.44 -11.00
C PHE A 251 21.36 -27.91 -10.28
N ALA A 252 22.22 -28.60 -11.01
CA ALA A 252 23.59 -28.86 -10.63
C ALA A 252 24.52 -27.89 -11.37
N PHE A 253 25.57 -27.43 -10.68
CA PHE A 253 26.52 -26.46 -11.22
C PHE A 253 27.84 -26.52 -10.45
N GLU A 254 28.90 -25.99 -11.08
CA GLU A 254 30.20 -25.78 -10.47
C GLU A 254 30.59 -24.30 -10.47
N THR A 255 31.44 -23.92 -9.52
CA THR A 255 32.05 -22.58 -9.49
C THR A 255 33.57 -22.68 -9.65
N GLY A 256 34.18 -21.68 -10.28
CA GLY A 256 35.63 -21.61 -10.47
C GLY A 256 36.19 -20.21 -10.22
N TYR A 257 37.44 -20.13 -9.77
CA TYR A 257 38.15 -18.86 -9.68
C TYR A 257 38.57 -18.40 -11.08
N ASP A 258 38.12 -17.21 -11.47
CA ASP A 258 38.53 -16.55 -12.71
C ASP A 258 39.68 -15.58 -12.41
N GLY A 259 40.86 -15.85 -12.96
CA GLY A 259 42.06 -15.04 -12.74
C GLY A 259 42.06 -13.69 -13.46
N ALA A 260 41.25 -13.51 -14.50
CA ALA A 260 41.14 -12.25 -15.23
C ALA A 260 40.21 -11.27 -14.50
N VAL A 261 39.12 -11.77 -13.92
CA VAL A 261 38.15 -10.97 -13.15
C VAL A 261 38.51 -10.93 -11.65
N GLY A 262 39.38 -11.83 -11.18
CA GLY A 262 39.91 -11.86 -9.81
C GLY A 262 38.91 -12.36 -8.76
N ARG A 263 37.87 -13.11 -9.16
CA ARG A 263 36.80 -13.60 -8.26
C ARG A 263 36.26 -14.96 -8.71
N VAL A 264 35.50 -15.61 -7.82
CA VAL A 264 34.81 -16.88 -8.12
C VAL A 264 33.52 -16.61 -8.92
N LEU A 265 33.40 -17.24 -10.08
CA LEU A 265 32.26 -17.16 -10.98
C LEU A 265 31.55 -18.52 -11.10
N MET A 266 30.32 -18.50 -11.60
CA MET A 266 29.65 -19.71 -12.07
C MET A 266 30.32 -20.23 -13.34
N ARG A 267 30.56 -21.54 -13.44
CA ARG A 267 30.93 -22.19 -14.70
C ARG A 267 29.65 -22.50 -15.48
N GLU A 268 29.24 -21.60 -16.35
CA GLU A 268 27.96 -21.69 -17.05
C GLU A 268 27.83 -23.01 -17.85
N GLU A 269 28.93 -23.51 -18.40
CA GLU A 269 29.02 -24.78 -19.13
C GLU A 269 28.75 -26.02 -18.26
N SER A 270 28.85 -25.89 -16.94
CA SER A 270 28.56 -26.98 -15.99
C SER A 270 27.09 -27.02 -15.56
N VAL A 271 26.32 -25.96 -15.84
CA VAL A 271 24.93 -25.85 -15.41
C VAL A 271 24.09 -26.91 -16.13
N SER A 272 23.45 -27.77 -15.36
CA SER A 272 22.61 -28.84 -15.87
C SER A 272 21.38 -29.03 -14.98
N PHE A 273 20.26 -29.42 -15.59
CA PHE A 273 19.02 -29.69 -14.89
C PHE A 273 18.94 -31.19 -14.54
N ALA A 274 18.98 -31.50 -13.25
CA ALA A 274 18.87 -32.87 -12.75
C ALA A 274 17.40 -33.19 -12.46
N ARG A 275 16.81 -34.09 -13.26
CA ARG A 275 15.42 -34.53 -13.08
C ARG A 275 15.27 -35.31 -11.79
N GLN A 276 14.40 -34.82 -10.91
CA GLN A 276 14.13 -35.40 -9.61
C GLN A 276 12.72 -35.02 -9.16
N GLU A 277 11.89 -36.01 -8.82
CA GLU A 277 10.50 -35.76 -8.40
C GLU A 277 10.41 -34.84 -7.17
N SER A 278 11.36 -34.98 -6.24
CA SER A 278 11.48 -34.14 -5.03
C SER A 278 12.22 -32.82 -5.26
N GLY A 279 12.59 -32.50 -6.50
CA GLY A 279 13.29 -31.28 -6.85
C GLY A 279 12.44 -30.01 -6.60
N CYS A 280 13.11 -28.90 -6.32
CA CYS A 280 12.45 -27.63 -6.00
C CYS A 280 11.98 -26.84 -7.24
N VAL A 281 12.35 -27.26 -8.44
CA VAL A 281 11.99 -26.60 -9.70
C VAL A 281 10.92 -27.41 -10.43
N SER A 282 9.84 -26.76 -10.81
CA SER A 282 8.73 -27.29 -11.61
C SER A 282 8.65 -26.54 -12.93
N VAL A 283 8.84 -27.27 -14.04
CA VAL A 283 8.88 -26.74 -15.41
C VAL A 283 7.59 -27.10 -16.12
N TYR A 284 6.86 -26.11 -16.62
CA TYR A 284 5.65 -26.31 -17.41
C TYR A 284 5.95 -26.26 -18.90
N SER A 285 6.78 -25.29 -19.31
CA SER A 285 7.24 -25.13 -20.70
C SER A 285 8.76 -24.92 -20.72
N PRO A 286 9.52 -25.68 -21.53
CA PRO A 286 10.96 -25.50 -21.65
C PRO A 286 11.29 -24.16 -22.33
N PRO A 287 12.51 -23.63 -22.14
CA PRO A 287 12.94 -22.39 -22.81
C PRO A 287 12.99 -22.55 -24.32
N GLU A 288 12.42 -21.58 -25.03
CA GLU A 288 12.43 -21.51 -26.50
C GLU A 288 13.55 -20.58 -26.99
N PRO A 289 14.37 -20.96 -27.99
CA PRO A 289 15.40 -20.09 -28.54
C PRO A 289 14.85 -18.76 -29.05
N GLY A 290 15.45 -17.66 -28.63
CA GLY A 290 15.05 -16.30 -29.06
C GLY A 290 13.90 -15.69 -28.28
N ARG A 291 13.27 -16.43 -27.36
CA ARG A 291 12.31 -15.87 -26.40
C ARG A 291 13.00 -15.20 -25.22
N GLU A 292 12.37 -14.16 -24.70
CA GLU A 292 12.80 -13.44 -23.52
C GLU A 292 11.93 -13.81 -22.31
N TYR A 293 12.55 -13.83 -21.14
CA TYR A 293 11.92 -14.25 -19.90
C TYR A 293 12.25 -13.29 -18.77
N VAL A 294 11.35 -13.23 -17.78
CA VAL A 294 11.56 -12.50 -16.53
C VAL A 294 11.34 -13.45 -15.36
N VAL A 295 12.15 -13.29 -14.31
CA VAL A 295 12.04 -14.05 -13.07
C VAL A 295 11.70 -13.11 -11.93
N GLY A 296 10.55 -13.30 -11.29
CA GLY A 296 10.23 -12.65 -10.02
C GLY A 296 10.56 -13.57 -8.86
N GLY A 297 11.35 -13.10 -7.90
CA GLY A 297 11.78 -13.87 -6.73
C GLY A 297 11.33 -13.24 -5.42
N ASP A 298 10.72 -14.05 -4.55
CA ASP A 298 10.44 -13.70 -3.16
C ASP A 298 11.37 -14.50 -2.23
N THR A 299 11.99 -13.78 -1.31
CA THR A 299 12.98 -14.32 -0.37
C THR A 299 12.34 -14.49 0.99
N ALA A 300 12.62 -15.61 1.67
CA ALA A 300 12.10 -15.86 3.01
C ALA A 300 12.44 -14.71 3.98
N GLY A 301 11.48 -14.35 4.84
CA GLY A 301 11.57 -13.24 5.81
C GLY A 301 10.91 -13.59 7.16
N GLU A 302 10.57 -12.58 7.98
CA GLU A 302 9.87 -12.84 9.25
C GLU A 302 8.51 -13.51 9.00
N GLY A 303 8.44 -14.83 9.22
CA GLY A 303 7.22 -15.63 9.15
C GLY A 303 7.10 -16.58 7.95
N SER A 304 8.11 -16.68 7.08
CA SER A 304 8.13 -17.65 5.97
C SER A 304 9.43 -18.44 5.92
N ASP A 305 9.32 -19.73 5.60
CA ASP A 305 10.45 -20.65 5.41
C ASP A 305 10.70 -20.96 3.91
N TYR A 306 9.88 -20.44 3.00
CA TYR A 306 9.94 -20.76 1.58
C TYR A 306 10.62 -19.66 0.78
N PHE A 307 11.56 -20.05 -0.07
CA PHE A 307 12.06 -19.21 -1.14
C PHE A 307 11.35 -19.58 -2.44
N VAL A 308 10.90 -18.57 -3.18
CA VAL A 308 10.13 -18.77 -4.41
C VAL A 308 10.69 -17.89 -5.52
N ALA A 309 10.87 -18.47 -6.71
CA ALA A 309 11.11 -17.72 -7.93
C ALA A 309 10.23 -18.23 -9.07
N GLN A 310 9.66 -17.34 -9.86
CA GLN A 310 8.72 -17.70 -10.91
C GLN A 310 9.12 -17.05 -12.23
N VAL A 311 9.14 -17.85 -13.29
CA VAL A 311 9.55 -17.45 -14.63
C VAL A 311 8.31 -17.18 -15.45
N LEU A 312 8.25 -15.99 -16.04
CA LEU A 312 7.26 -15.63 -17.03
C LEU A 312 7.91 -15.51 -18.40
N ASP A 313 7.22 -16.02 -19.42
CA ASP A 313 7.48 -15.67 -20.80
C ASP A 313 7.08 -14.20 -21.04
N LEU A 314 8.02 -13.38 -21.55
CA LEU A 314 7.82 -11.95 -21.63
C LEU A 314 6.72 -11.57 -22.63
N GLU A 315 6.61 -12.31 -23.73
CA GLU A 315 5.64 -12.05 -24.79
C GLU A 315 4.24 -12.52 -24.37
N SER A 316 4.07 -13.82 -24.13
CA SER A 316 2.77 -14.43 -23.82
C SER A 316 2.26 -14.10 -22.41
N GLY A 317 3.16 -13.88 -21.45
CA GLY A 317 2.81 -13.74 -20.03
C GLY A 317 2.62 -15.07 -19.30
N GLU A 318 2.80 -16.21 -19.95
CA GLU A 318 2.63 -17.52 -19.31
C GLU A 318 3.66 -17.77 -18.21
N GLN A 319 3.21 -18.35 -17.08
CA GLN A 319 4.07 -18.88 -16.03
C GLN A 319 4.66 -20.23 -16.44
N VAL A 320 5.87 -20.19 -17.00
CA VAL A 320 6.52 -21.37 -17.61
C VAL A 320 7.33 -22.20 -16.62
N CYS A 321 7.76 -21.62 -15.49
CA CYS A 321 8.54 -22.35 -14.48
C CYS A 321 8.41 -21.74 -13.08
N VAL A 322 8.48 -22.58 -12.06
CA VAL A 322 8.49 -22.18 -10.65
C VAL A 322 9.59 -22.93 -9.90
N LEU A 323 10.45 -22.19 -9.22
CA LEU A 323 11.31 -22.68 -8.16
C LEU A 323 10.63 -22.38 -6.83
N ARG A 324 10.41 -23.41 -6.00
CA ARG A 324 9.88 -23.29 -4.64
C ARG A 324 10.52 -24.32 -3.73
N GLY A 325 11.15 -23.87 -2.65
CA GLY A 325 11.74 -24.78 -1.67
C GLY A 325 12.15 -24.10 -0.38
N ARG A 326 12.43 -24.91 0.64
CA ARG A 326 13.10 -24.46 1.87
C ARG A 326 14.59 -24.66 1.68
N MET A 327 15.34 -23.57 1.65
CA MET A 327 16.77 -23.59 1.36
C MET A 327 17.44 -22.34 1.92
N ASP A 328 18.76 -22.35 1.99
CA ASP A 328 19.53 -21.19 2.40
C ASP A 328 19.58 -20.13 1.27
N GLU A 329 19.82 -18.87 1.65
CA GLU A 329 19.83 -17.74 0.73
C GLU A 329 20.85 -17.88 -0.42
N ASP A 330 22.02 -18.49 -0.15
CA ASP A 330 23.05 -18.74 -1.15
C ASP A 330 22.64 -19.85 -2.13
N VAL A 331 22.01 -20.90 -1.63
CA VAL A 331 21.45 -21.99 -2.45
C VAL A 331 20.35 -21.43 -3.36
N PHE A 332 19.45 -20.62 -2.81
CA PHE A 332 18.41 -19.94 -3.59
C PHE A 332 19.02 -19.07 -4.69
N ALA A 333 19.99 -18.21 -4.34
CA ALA A 333 20.66 -17.35 -5.32
C ALA A 333 21.30 -18.16 -6.46
N ARG A 334 21.95 -19.28 -6.16
CA ARG A 334 22.59 -20.13 -7.18
C ARG A 334 21.58 -20.89 -8.04
N GLN A 335 20.49 -21.38 -7.46
CA GLN A 335 19.41 -22.00 -8.23
C GLN A 335 18.72 -20.96 -9.15
N VAL A 336 18.48 -19.74 -8.67
CA VAL A 336 17.92 -18.64 -9.47
C VAL A 336 18.90 -18.19 -10.56
N TYR A 337 20.22 -18.20 -10.30
CA TYR A 337 21.24 -17.97 -11.32
C TYR A 337 21.11 -18.98 -12.47
N CYS A 338 21.06 -20.27 -12.13
CA CYS A 338 20.93 -21.36 -13.10
C CYS A 338 19.62 -21.28 -13.86
N LEU A 339 18.53 -20.98 -13.16
CA LEU A 339 17.21 -20.76 -13.75
C LEU A 339 17.24 -19.61 -14.77
N GLY A 340 17.88 -18.49 -14.40
CA GLY A 340 18.07 -17.36 -15.29
C GLY A 340 18.88 -17.72 -16.54
N LEU A 341 19.97 -18.47 -16.41
CA LEU A 341 20.73 -18.94 -17.57
C LEU A 341 19.92 -19.86 -18.46
N TRP A 342 19.18 -20.80 -17.87
CA TRP A 342 18.40 -21.78 -18.62
C TRP A 342 17.31 -21.13 -19.46
N TYR A 343 16.64 -20.11 -18.92
CA TYR A 343 15.64 -19.30 -19.63
C TYR A 343 16.29 -18.10 -20.35
N ASN A 344 17.29 -18.38 -21.20
CA ASN A 344 17.91 -17.42 -22.11
C ASN A 344 18.47 -16.15 -21.43
N ARG A 345 19.13 -16.31 -20.28
CA ARG A 345 19.63 -15.18 -19.47
C ARG A 345 18.50 -14.22 -19.06
N ALA A 346 17.41 -14.78 -18.53
CA ALA A 346 16.22 -14.07 -18.08
C ALA A 346 16.54 -12.86 -17.17
N LEU A 347 15.71 -11.82 -17.22
CA LEU A 347 15.84 -10.70 -16.29
C LEU A 347 15.45 -11.14 -14.87
N LEU A 348 16.36 -11.04 -13.90
CA LEU A 348 16.10 -11.46 -12.52
C LEU A 348 15.69 -10.28 -11.62
N ALA A 349 14.46 -10.33 -11.11
CA ALA A 349 13.90 -9.40 -10.15
C ALA A 349 13.65 -10.08 -8.80
N VAL A 350 14.69 -10.15 -7.96
CA VAL A 350 14.61 -10.75 -6.63
C VAL A 350 14.30 -9.66 -5.59
N GLU A 351 13.36 -9.93 -4.68
CA GLU A 351 13.01 -9.05 -3.56
C GLU A 351 14.20 -8.87 -2.60
N CYS A 352 14.39 -7.64 -2.10
CA CYS A 352 15.50 -7.30 -1.21
C CYS A 352 15.07 -6.60 0.08
N ASN A 353 13.87 -6.92 0.56
CA ASN A 353 13.27 -6.24 1.71
C ASN A 353 13.91 -6.63 3.05
N PHE A 354 14.10 -7.93 3.26
CA PHE A 354 14.63 -8.50 4.50
C PHE A 354 16.14 -8.70 4.41
N SER A 355 16.59 -9.23 3.28
CA SER A 355 18.00 -9.51 3.01
C SER A 355 18.39 -9.02 1.63
N SER A 356 19.61 -8.49 1.51
CA SER A 356 20.23 -8.19 0.22
C SER A 356 21.18 -9.30 -0.24
N TYR A 357 21.35 -10.34 0.57
CA TYR A 357 22.36 -11.37 0.34
C TYR A 357 22.15 -12.15 -0.96
N PRO A 358 20.93 -12.63 -1.33
CA PRO A 358 20.75 -13.33 -2.60
C PRO A 358 21.20 -12.53 -3.83
N LEU A 359 20.89 -11.22 -3.85
CA LEU A 359 21.31 -10.33 -4.94
C LEU A 359 22.83 -10.11 -4.97
N ARG A 360 23.45 -9.96 -3.80
CA ARG A 360 24.91 -9.84 -3.71
C ARG A 360 25.62 -11.10 -4.17
N GLU A 361 25.05 -12.27 -3.89
CA GLU A 361 25.58 -13.55 -4.36
C GLU A 361 25.45 -13.68 -5.88
N LEU A 362 24.30 -13.30 -6.45
CA LEU A 362 24.10 -13.23 -7.91
C LEU A 362 25.13 -12.31 -8.59
N GLU A 363 25.35 -11.12 -8.04
CA GLU A 363 26.36 -10.16 -8.54
C GLU A 363 27.80 -10.70 -8.39
N ARG A 364 28.09 -11.36 -7.27
CA ARG A 364 29.39 -11.98 -7.00
C ARG A 364 29.70 -13.09 -8.00
N LEU A 365 28.73 -13.94 -8.30
CA LEU A 365 28.82 -15.04 -9.27
C LEU A 365 28.81 -14.55 -10.73
N GLY A 366 28.54 -13.26 -10.95
CA GLY A 366 28.63 -12.62 -12.26
C GLY A 366 27.37 -12.70 -13.10
N TYR A 367 26.18 -12.77 -12.50
CA TYR A 367 24.94 -12.69 -13.27
C TYR A 367 24.72 -11.25 -13.75
N MET A 368 24.57 -11.05 -15.05
CA MET A 368 24.58 -9.70 -15.63
C MET A 368 23.18 -9.08 -15.81
N ASN A 369 22.14 -9.89 -15.98
CA ASN A 369 20.79 -9.39 -16.30
C ASN A 369 19.92 -9.27 -15.03
N LEU A 370 20.32 -8.38 -14.12
CA LEU A 370 19.60 -8.11 -12.87
C LEU A 370 18.68 -6.90 -13.01
N TYR A 371 17.50 -6.97 -12.40
CA TYR A 371 16.57 -5.85 -12.34
C TYR A 371 17.15 -4.70 -11.53
N VAL A 372 17.09 -3.50 -12.11
CA VAL A 372 17.55 -2.25 -11.52
C VAL A 372 16.34 -1.34 -11.34
N ARG A 373 15.98 -1.05 -10.09
CA ARG A 373 14.92 -0.10 -9.78
C ARG A 373 15.39 1.34 -9.98
N GLU A 374 14.43 2.27 -10.04
CA GLU A 374 14.71 3.72 -10.08
C GLU A 374 15.75 4.14 -9.03
N GLY A 375 16.70 4.97 -9.47
CA GLY A 375 17.86 5.38 -8.66
C GLY A 375 19.04 4.42 -8.70
N GLY A 376 19.06 3.46 -9.64
CA GLY A 376 20.24 2.64 -9.96
C GLY A 376 20.57 1.56 -8.93
N ARG A 377 19.58 1.10 -8.16
CA ARG A 377 19.78 0.08 -7.12
C ARG A 377 19.28 -1.28 -7.61
N LEU A 378 20.02 -2.33 -7.30
CA LEU A 378 19.65 -3.70 -7.67
C LEU A 378 18.47 -4.22 -6.84
N GLY A 379 17.66 -5.06 -7.48
CA GLY A 379 16.59 -5.83 -6.86
C GLY A 379 15.26 -5.11 -6.74
N PHE A 380 14.22 -5.90 -6.55
CA PHE A 380 12.86 -5.42 -6.32
C PHE A 380 12.67 -5.03 -4.85
N ARG A 381 11.92 -3.96 -4.59
CA ARG A 381 11.60 -3.53 -3.22
C ARG A 381 10.10 -3.40 -3.03
N THR A 382 9.55 -4.25 -2.17
CA THR A 382 8.13 -4.25 -1.82
C THR A 382 7.91 -3.28 -0.66
N THR A 383 7.15 -2.21 -0.84
CA THR A 383 6.88 -1.19 0.18
C THR A 383 5.38 -1.11 0.45
N SER A 384 4.96 -0.31 1.44
CA SER A 384 3.55 -0.01 1.66
C SER A 384 2.87 0.66 0.45
N SER A 385 3.65 1.31 -0.43
CA SER A 385 3.14 1.92 -1.66
C SER A 385 3.18 0.98 -2.87
N THR A 386 4.19 0.11 -3.01
CA THR A 386 4.30 -0.79 -4.17
C THR A 386 3.51 -2.08 -4.00
N ARG A 387 3.38 -2.61 -2.78
CA ARG A 387 2.64 -3.86 -2.51
C ARG A 387 1.19 -3.83 -3.05
N PRO A 388 0.38 -2.78 -2.81
CA PRO A 388 -0.97 -2.72 -3.37
C PRO A 388 -0.99 -2.72 -4.91
N VAL A 389 0.00 -2.08 -5.54
CA VAL A 389 0.08 -1.93 -7.01
C VAL A 389 0.40 -3.26 -7.68
N ILE A 390 1.39 -4.00 -7.18
CA ILE A 390 1.76 -5.29 -7.76
C ILE A 390 0.69 -6.37 -7.54
N ILE A 391 0.00 -6.33 -6.40
CA ILE A 391 -1.14 -7.22 -6.13
C ILE A 391 -2.29 -6.90 -7.08
N ALA A 392 -2.61 -5.62 -7.31
CA ALA A 392 -3.64 -5.23 -8.28
C ALA A 392 -3.29 -5.72 -9.69
N GLY A 393 -2.02 -5.63 -10.11
CA GLY A 393 -1.56 -6.18 -11.39
C GLY A 393 -1.79 -7.69 -11.50
N LEU A 394 -1.49 -8.47 -10.44
CA LEU A 394 -1.77 -9.90 -10.45
C LEU A 394 -3.27 -10.22 -10.40
N VAL A 395 -4.09 -9.40 -9.73
CA VAL A 395 -5.56 -9.54 -9.73
C VAL A 395 -6.13 -9.38 -11.13
N GLU A 396 -5.63 -8.41 -11.90
CA GLU A 396 -5.98 -8.20 -13.30
C GLU A 396 -5.63 -9.42 -14.17
N VAL A 397 -4.39 -9.92 -14.07
CA VAL A 397 -3.97 -11.16 -14.73
C VAL A 397 -4.87 -12.33 -14.35
N ALA A 398 -5.13 -12.54 -13.06
CA ALA A 398 -5.97 -13.65 -12.58
C ALA A 398 -7.44 -13.52 -13.01
N ARG A 399 -7.89 -12.32 -13.35
CA ARG A 399 -9.22 -12.08 -13.88
C ARG A 399 -9.24 -12.37 -15.38
N ASP A 400 -8.30 -11.83 -16.14
CA ASP A 400 -8.40 -11.76 -17.59
C ASP A 400 -7.64 -12.90 -18.29
N HIS A 401 -6.63 -13.45 -17.62
CA HIS A 401 -5.69 -14.46 -18.14
C HIS A 401 -5.33 -15.52 -17.10
N VAL A 402 -6.32 -16.03 -16.36
CA VAL A 402 -6.10 -17.03 -15.30
C VAL A 402 -5.42 -18.30 -15.82
N GLU A 403 -5.60 -18.62 -17.10
CA GLU A 403 -4.96 -19.72 -17.82
C GLU A 403 -3.44 -19.64 -17.86
N TRP A 404 -2.85 -18.46 -17.75
CA TRP A 404 -1.38 -18.28 -17.73
C TRP A 404 -0.75 -18.74 -16.41
N ILE A 405 -1.54 -18.95 -15.36
CA ILE A 405 -1.04 -19.38 -14.04
C ILE A 405 -1.14 -20.91 -13.97
N ASN A 406 0.00 -21.58 -14.01
CA ASN A 406 0.10 -23.04 -14.09
C ASN A 406 0.30 -23.70 -12.71
N HIS A 407 1.00 -23.03 -11.80
CA HIS A 407 1.44 -23.61 -10.53
C HIS A 407 0.31 -23.73 -9.51
N ARG A 408 0.01 -24.99 -9.14
CA ARG A 408 -1.08 -25.34 -8.24
C ARG A 408 -0.96 -24.70 -6.86
N GLU A 409 0.25 -24.61 -6.29
CA GLU A 409 0.41 -23.98 -4.98
C GLU A 409 0.20 -22.47 -5.04
N THR A 410 0.65 -21.80 -6.12
CA THR A 410 0.34 -20.38 -6.34
C THR A 410 -1.18 -20.16 -6.37
N LEU A 411 -1.91 -21.00 -7.11
CA LEU A 411 -3.37 -20.94 -7.18
C LEU A 411 -4.05 -21.22 -5.82
N ARG A 412 -3.50 -22.12 -5.00
CA ARG A 412 -3.99 -22.37 -3.63
C ARG A 412 -3.76 -21.17 -2.72
N GLU A 413 -2.56 -20.60 -2.74
CA GLU A 413 -2.23 -19.41 -1.97
C GLU A 413 -3.18 -18.25 -2.36
N MET A 414 -3.46 -18.06 -3.67
CA MET A 414 -4.44 -17.09 -4.16
C MET A 414 -5.84 -17.30 -3.56
N LEU A 415 -6.32 -18.54 -3.41
CA LEU A 415 -7.63 -18.81 -2.77
C LEU A 415 -7.66 -18.45 -1.28
N SER A 416 -6.50 -18.53 -0.62
CA SER A 416 -6.32 -18.17 0.79
C SER A 416 -5.85 -16.73 1.02
N PHE A 417 -5.67 -15.96 -0.05
CA PHE A 417 -5.21 -14.58 0.01
C PHE A 417 -6.40 -13.64 0.21
N VAL A 418 -6.47 -13.05 1.39
CA VAL A 418 -7.65 -12.32 1.89
C VAL A 418 -7.28 -10.89 2.26
N ARG A 419 -8.29 -10.03 2.36
CA ARG A 419 -8.10 -8.70 2.96
C ARG A 419 -8.39 -8.77 4.45
N ASN A 420 -7.43 -8.35 5.26
CA ASN A 420 -7.57 -8.30 6.71
C ASN A 420 -8.49 -7.15 7.17
N GLN A 421 -8.66 -7.00 8.50
CA GLN A 421 -9.52 -5.96 9.09
C GLN A 421 -9.11 -4.53 8.72
N ARG A 422 -7.85 -4.32 8.33
CA ARG A 422 -7.30 -3.03 7.90
C ARG A 422 -7.35 -2.86 6.36
N GLY A 423 -7.94 -3.82 5.65
CA GLY A 423 -8.03 -3.83 4.19
C GLY A 423 -6.74 -4.25 3.47
N ARG A 424 -5.70 -4.65 4.20
CA ARG A 424 -4.43 -5.12 3.64
C ARG A 424 -4.62 -6.54 3.10
N ALA A 425 -4.15 -6.78 1.88
CA ALA A 425 -4.13 -8.09 1.25
C ALA A 425 -2.94 -8.92 1.77
N GLU A 426 -3.24 -10.05 2.38
CA GLU A 426 -2.29 -10.98 3.00
C GLU A 426 -2.86 -12.40 3.03
N ALA A 427 -2.00 -13.39 3.23
CA ALA A 427 -2.45 -14.75 3.49
C ALA A 427 -3.34 -14.79 4.75
N GLN A 428 -4.39 -15.60 4.71
CA GLN A 428 -5.14 -15.93 5.93
C GLN A 428 -4.21 -16.59 6.96
N ALA A 429 -4.57 -16.51 8.24
CA ALA A 429 -3.78 -17.10 9.31
C ALA A 429 -3.48 -18.60 9.05
N GLY A 430 -2.20 -18.96 9.06
CA GLY A 430 -1.73 -20.33 8.80
C GLY A 430 -1.55 -20.70 7.32
N ALA A 431 -1.76 -19.77 6.39
CA ALA A 431 -1.42 -19.92 4.98
C ALA A 431 -0.17 -19.11 4.61
N HIS A 432 0.34 -19.35 3.40
CA HIS A 432 1.50 -18.67 2.83
C HIS A 432 1.08 -17.70 1.71
N ASP A 433 1.91 -16.69 1.44
CA ASP A 433 1.75 -15.78 0.30
C ASP A 433 3.01 -15.65 -0.58
N ASP A 434 4.05 -16.44 -0.33
CA ASP A 434 5.35 -16.32 -1.02
C ASP A 434 5.23 -16.55 -2.54
N CYS A 435 4.39 -17.51 -2.96
CA CYS A 435 4.15 -17.76 -4.38
C CYS A 435 3.33 -16.63 -5.02
N VAL A 436 2.37 -16.08 -4.29
CA VAL A 436 1.59 -14.92 -4.76
C VAL A 436 2.51 -13.72 -4.94
N MET A 437 3.39 -13.46 -3.97
CA MET A 437 4.30 -12.32 -3.98
C MET A 437 5.38 -12.43 -5.05
N ALA A 438 6.03 -13.60 -5.20
CA ALA A 438 6.99 -13.83 -6.28
C ALA A 438 6.37 -13.60 -7.68
N LEU A 439 5.11 -14.05 -7.87
CA LEU A 439 4.39 -13.86 -9.12
C LEU A 439 4.00 -12.39 -9.35
N CYS A 440 3.61 -11.66 -8.30
CA CYS A 440 3.35 -10.22 -8.37
C CYS A 440 4.58 -9.44 -8.88
N ILE A 441 5.77 -9.79 -8.38
CA ILE A 441 7.03 -9.17 -8.81
C ILE A 441 7.30 -9.47 -10.29
N ALA A 442 7.16 -10.72 -10.71
CA ALA A 442 7.41 -11.12 -12.10
C ALA A 442 6.53 -10.35 -13.09
N TYR A 443 5.22 -10.25 -12.82
CA TYR A 443 4.30 -9.49 -13.68
C TYR A 443 4.52 -7.99 -13.64
N GLN A 444 4.89 -7.42 -12.49
CA GLN A 444 5.22 -6.00 -12.39
C GLN A 444 6.41 -5.67 -13.30
N VAL A 445 7.49 -6.47 -13.23
CA VAL A 445 8.69 -6.23 -14.05
C VAL A 445 8.45 -6.51 -15.52
N ARG A 446 7.63 -7.52 -15.86
CA ARG A 446 7.16 -7.73 -17.24
C ARG A 446 6.47 -6.49 -17.79
N ARG A 447 5.56 -5.88 -17.03
CA ARG A 447 4.84 -4.67 -17.46
C ARG A 447 5.79 -3.50 -17.70
N GLU A 448 6.71 -3.23 -16.78
CA GLU A 448 7.71 -2.16 -16.92
C GLU A 448 8.60 -2.35 -18.16
N ARG A 449 8.95 -3.59 -18.48
CA ARG A 449 9.69 -3.93 -19.71
C ARG A 449 8.91 -3.59 -20.97
N GLN A 450 7.65 -4.01 -21.03
CA GLN A 450 6.77 -3.72 -22.18
C GLN A 450 6.55 -2.21 -22.37
N GLU A 451 6.42 -1.45 -21.29
CA GLU A 451 6.30 0.01 -21.33
C GLU A 451 7.59 0.70 -21.83
N THR A 452 8.75 0.18 -21.45
CA THR A 452 10.06 0.70 -21.88
C THR A 452 10.29 0.46 -23.37
N GLU A 453 9.93 -0.72 -23.88
CA GLU A 453 10.04 -1.07 -25.31
C GLU A 453 9.08 -0.27 -26.20
N ALA A 454 7.94 0.16 -25.66
CA ALA A 454 6.99 1.01 -26.37
C ALA A 454 7.46 2.48 -26.51
N GLN A 455 8.51 2.91 -25.80
CA GLN A 455 9.05 4.27 -25.89
C GLN A 455 10.11 4.40 -27.00
N TRP A 456 9.70 5.01 -28.12
CA TRP A 456 10.63 5.43 -29.18
C TRP A 456 11.42 6.67 -28.76
N SER A 457 12.76 6.59 -28.72
CA SER A 457 13.62 7.76 -28.56
C SER A 457 14.71 7.81 -29.63
N PHE A 458 15.10 9.03 -30.04
CA PHE A 458 16.21 9.27 -30.97
C PHE A 458 17.03 10.47 -30.50
N THR A 459 18.34 10.43 -30.73
CA THR A 459 19.27 11.51 -30.37
C THR A 459 19.58 12.33 -31.62
N VAL A 460 19.30 13.64 -31.57
CA VAL A 460 19.74 14.58 -32.61
C VAL A 460 21.11 15.13 -32.23
N SER A 461 22.16 14.68 -32.90
CA SER A 461 23.48 15.30 -32.80
C SER A 461 23.52 16.58 -33.65
N ARG A 462 23.74 17.73 -33.03
CA ARG A 462 24.14 18.96 -33.75
C ARG A 462 25.61 18.81 -34.16
N THR A 463 25.85 18.62 -35.46
CA THR A 463 27.15 18.96 -36.05
C THR A 463 27.32 20.48 -35.93
N ARG A 464 28.36 20.91 -35.21
CA ARG A 464 28.89 22.26 -35.40
C ARG A 464 29.75 22.17 -36.65
N ASP A 465 29.27 22.76 -37.75
CA ASP A 465 30.12 23.05 -38.89
C ASP A 465 31.09 24.18 -38.47
N GLU A 466 32.38 23.83 -38.59
CA GLU A 466 33.64 24.60 -38.57
C GLU A 466 33.81 25.78 -37.60
#